data_AF-A0A7S0LTI5-F1
#
_entry.id   AF-A0A7S0LTI5-F1
#
_cell.length_a   1.000
_cell.length_b   1.000
_cell.length_c   1.000
_cell.angle_alpha   90.00
_cell.angle_beta   90.00
_cell.angle_gamma   90.00
#
_symmetry.space_group_name_H-M   'P 1'
#
loop_
_entity.id
_entity.type
_entity.pdbx_description
1 polymer ?
#
loop_
_entity_poly.entity_id
_entity_poly.type
_entity_poly.pdbx_seq_one_letter_code
_entity_poly.pdbx_strand_id
1 'polypeptide(L)'
;QSITIILCAHSKLNVIGERQLFGLRVLERGFNVIHADADALLLREPFNLFAGGDVVGSRIWGKPRSVVQRWGAGLCTGFYFLRSTPEVIQLSRRIHAELQAKAEQWPDDWQTSDQMY
;
A
#
# COMPACT_ATOMS: atom_id res chain seq x y z
N GLN A 1 10.69 -18.89 -6.17
CA GLN A 1 9.54 -18.21 -5.53
C GLN A 1 8.81 -17.45 -6.62
N SER A 2 7.51 -17.70 -6.82
CA SER A 2 6.73 -17.02 -7.85
C SER A 2 6.37 -15.61 -7.38
N ILE A 3 6.77 -14.59 -8.13
CA ILE A 3 6.46 -13.18 -7.87
C ILE A 3 5.30 -12.79 -8.79
N THR A 4 4.21 -12.30 -8.21
CA THR A 4 3.09 -11.76 -8.98
C THR A 4 3.18 -10.23 -8.93
N ILE A 5 3.35 -9.62 -10.10
CA ILE A 5 3.35 -8.16 -10.25
C ILE A 5 1.91 -7.71 -10.43
N ILE A 6 1.43 -6.86 -9.51
CA ILE A 6 0.11 -6.24 -9.58
C ILE A 6 0.33 -4.81 -10.06
N LEU A 7 0.01 -4.55 -11.32
CA LEU A 7 -0.06 -3.20 -11.88
C LEU A 7 -1.51 -2.72 -11.74
N CYS A 8 -1.73 -1.68 -10.94
CA CYS A 8 -3.06 -1.12 -10.72
C CYS A 8 -3.15 0.26 -11.37
N ALA A 9 -4.05 0.42 -12.35
CA ALA A 9 -4.28 1.69 -13.05
C ALA A 9 -5.56 2.41 -12.58
N HIS A 10 -5.34 3.61 -12.03
CA HIS A 10 -6.20 4.81 -11.93
C HIS A 10 -7.47 4.90 -11.03
N SER A 11 -7.55 6.11 -10.44
CA SER A 11 -8.60 6.97 -9.83
C SER A 11 -9.49 6.52 -8.65
N LYS A 12 -9.26 7.25 -7.54
CA LYS A 12 -10.17 7.72 -6.46
C LYS A 12 -11.06 6.68 -5.73
N LEU A 13 -10.67 6.45 -4.47
CA LEU A 13 -11.44 5.86 -3.35
C LEU A 13 -11.90 4.40 -3.47
N ASN A 14 -12.79 4.07 -4.42
CA ASN A 14 -13.25 2.67 -4.60
C ASN A 14 -12.07 1.73 -4.87
N VAL A 15 -11.07 2.24 -5.59
CA VAL A 15 -9.88 1.50 -5.99
C VAL A 15 -8.89 1.28 -4.84
N ILE A 16 -8.88 2.13 -3.79
CA ILE A 16 -7.97 1.91 -2.65
C ILE A 16 -8.42 0.72 -1.80
N GLY A 17 -9.73 0.57 -1.61
CA GLY A 17 -10.30 -0.62 -0.96
C GLY A 17 -10.10 -1.88 -1.83
N GLU A 18 -10.43 -1.77 -3.12
CA GLU A 18 -10.34 -2.90 -4.06
C GLU A 18 -8.90 -3.37 -4.32
N ARG A 19 -7.92 -2.45 -4.43
CA ARG A 19 -6.50 -2.81 -4.58
C ARG A 19 -6.00 -3.59 -3.38
N GLN A 20 -6.37 -3.15 -2.16
CA GLN A 20 -5.96 -3.80 -0.92
C GLN A 20 -6.60 -5.19 -0.82
N LEU A 21 -7.88 -5.30 -1.19
CA LEU A 21 -8.59 -6.59 -1.21
C LEU A 21 -8.00 -7.55 -2.25
N PHE A 22 -7.67 -7.08 -3.44
CA PHE A 22 -7.02 -7.91 -4.46
C PHE A 22 -5.64 -8.36 -4.01
N GLY A 23 -4.81 -7.46 -3.49
CA GLY A 23 -3.50 -7.80 -2.91
C GLY A 23 -3.61 -8.85 -1.80
N LEU A 24 -4.58 -8.70 -0.89
CA LEU A 24 -4.86 -9.68 0.16
C LEU A 24 -5.19 -11.06 -0.41
N ARG A 25 -6.08 -11.15 -1.42
CA ARG A 25 -6.42 -12.43 -2.07
C ARG A 25 -5.22 -13.11 -2.75
N VAL A 26 -4.27 -12.33 -3.24
CA VAL A 26 -3.02 -12.84 -3.85
C VAL A 26 -2.07 -13.36 -2.77
N LEU A 27 -1.91 -12.62 -1.67
CA LEU A 27 -1.13 -13.06 -0.50
C LEU A 27 -1.72 -14.35 0.10
N GLU A 28 -3.04 -14.45 0.24
CA GLU A 28 -3.70 -15.66 0.77
C GLU A 28 -3.51 -16.91 -0.09
N ARG A 29 -3.11 -16.73 -1.36
CA ARG A 29 -2.78 -17.83 -2.28
C ARG A 29 -1.29 -18.20 -2.26
N GLY A 30 -0.48 -17.57 -1.40
CA GLY A 30 0.95 -17.86 -1.25
C GLY A 30 1.86 -17.03 -2.16
N PHE A 31 1.34 -16.02 -2.86
CA PHE A 31 2.13 -15.19 -3.77
C PHE A 31 2.58 -13.90 -3.09
N ASN A 32 3.85 -13.53 -3.30
CA ASN A 32 4.32 -12.20 -2.94
C ASN A 32 3.68 -11.17 -3.87
N VAL A 33 3.40 -9.99 -3.33
CA VAL A 33 2.76 -8.88 -4.06
C VAL A 33 3.76 -7.75 -4.25
N ILE A 34 3.94 -7.32 -5.49
CA ILE A 34 4.51 -6.01 -5.82
C ILE A 34 3.36 -5.16 -6.36
N HIS A 35 3.10 -4.03 -5.71
CA HIS A 35 2.16 -3.02 -6.18
C HIS A 35 2.91 -1.83 -6.76
N ALA A 36 2.43 -1.33 -7.89
CA ALA A 36 2.80 -0.04 -8.44
C ALA A 36 1.54 0.65 -8.99
N ASP A 37 1.37 1.94 -8.68
CA ASP A 37 0.39 2.78 -9.36
C ASP A 37 0.77 2.89 -10.85
N ALA A 38 -0.21 3.06 -11.74
CA ALA A 38 0.07 3.08 -13.18
C ALA A 38 0.89 4.27 -13.67
N ASP A 39 1.00 5.34 -12.88
CA ASP A 39 1.89 6.47 -13.13
C ASP A 39 3.31 6.24 -12.55
N ALA A 40 3.55 5.11 -11.87
CA ALA A 40 4.87 4.75 -11.38
C ALA A 40 5.67 4.00 -12.46
N LEU A 41 6.81 4.58 -12.83
CA LEU A 41 7.77 3.96 -13.75
C LEU A 41 8.96 3.37 -12.97
N LEU A 42 9.24 2.10 -13.21
CA LEU A 42 10.44 1.44 -12.69
C LEU A 42 11.64 1.79 -13.58
N LEU A 43 12.51 2.68 -13.07
CA LEU A 43 13.73 3.07 -13.77
C LEU A 43 14.87 2.03 -13.62
N ARG A 44 14.74 1.13 -12.65
CA ARG A 44 15.70 0.05 -12.34
C ARG A 44 14.96 -1.15 -11.78
N GLU A 45 15.59 -2.31 -11.87
CA GLU A 45 15.08 -3.55 -11.28
C GLU A 45 15.06 -3.46 -9.74
N PRO A 46 13.90 -3.65 -9.09
CA PRO A 46 13.77 -3.42 -7.65
C PRO A 46 13.99 -4.69 -6.80
N PHE A 47 14.18 -5.88 -7.39
CA PHE A 47 14.10 -7.14 -6.65
C PHE A 47 15.14 -7.29 -5.52
N ASN A 48 16.34 -6.72 -5.70
CA ASN A 48 17.38 -6.72 -4.67
C ASN A 48 16.95 -5.97 -3.39
N LEU A 49 16.01 -5.03 -3.50
CA LEU A 49 15.50 -4.25 -2.37
C LEU A 49 14.51 -5.06 -1.51
N PHE A 50 13.93 -6.15 -2.05
CA PHE A 50 12.92 -6.96 -1.35
C PHE A 50 13.53 -8.04 -0.46
N ALA A 51 14.82 -8.35 -0.63
CA ALA A 51 15.48 -9.42 0.12
C ALA A 51 15.49 -9.17 1.64
N GLY A 52 15.49 -7.90 2.06
CA GLY A 52 15.67 -7.49 3.45
C GLY A 52 14.39 -7.35 4.28
N GLY A 53 13.19 -7.61 3.74
CA GLY A 53 11.96 -7.37 4.49
C GLY A 53 10.72 -8.07 3.98
N ASP A 54 9.70 -8.08 4.84
CA ASP A 54 8.36 -8.63 4.55
C ASP A 54 7.39 -7.55 4.08
N VAL A 55 7.63 -6.29 4.47
CA VAL A 55 6.95 -5.10 3.97
C VAL A 55 8.02 -4.11 3.54
N VAL A 56 8.08 -3.80 2.26
CA VAL A 56 9.04 -2.85 1.69
C VAL A 56 8.27 -1.81 0.91
N GLY A 57 8.56 -0.54 1.09
CA GLY A 57 7.94 0.51 0.29
C GLY A 57 8.76 1.78 0.30
N SER A 58 8.42 2.69 -0.59
CA SER A 58 9.16 3.95 -0.69
C SER A 58 8.86 4.83 0.53
N ARG A 59 9.92 5.33 1.17
CA ARG A 59 9.78 6.28 2.27
C ARG A 59 9.33 7.63 1.72
N ILE A 60 8.30 8.22 2.33
CA ILE A 60 7.88 9.60 2.05
C ILE A 60 8.19 10.51 3.23
N TRP A 61 8.58 11.73 2.89
CA TRP A 61 8.86 12.81 3.83
C TRP A 61 7.83 13.91 3.64
N GLY A 62 7.32 14.44 4.75
CA GLY A 62 6.48 15.63 4.75
C GLY A 62 4.97 15.37 4.91
N LYS A 63 4.40 14.34 4.28
CA LYS A 63 2.95 14.05 4.38
C LYS A 63 2.64 12.55 4.37
N PRO A 64 1.54 12.09 5.01
CA PRO A 64 0.68 12.85 5.92
C PRO A 64 1.44 13.24 7.21
N ARG A 65 1.29 14.51 7.66
CA ARG A 65 2.10 15.07 8.76
C ARG A 65 1.89 14.33 10.07
N SER A 66 0.65 13.93 10.33
CA SER A 66 0.25 13.12 11.49
C SER A 66 1.08 11.83 11.63
N VAL A 67 1.34 11.15 10.51
CA VAL A 67 2.14 9.92 10.45
C VAL A 67 3.63 10.24 10.62
N VAL A 68 4.15 11.22 9.87
CA VAL A 68 5.57 11.58 9.91
C VAL A 68 5.99 12.11 11.28
N GLN A 69 5.15 12.92 11.95
CA GLN A 69 5.44 13.41 13.30
C GLN A 69 5.47 12.28 14.33
N ARG A 70 4.57 11.31 14.21
CA ARG A 70 4.47 10.18 15.15
C ARG A 70 5.56 9.13 14.95
N TRP A 71 5.94 8.87 13.70
CA TRP A 71 6.78 7.71 13.34
C TRP A 71 8.10 8.09 12.66
N GLY A 72 8.36 9.38 12.47
CA GLY A 72 9.55 9.90 11.77
C GLY A 72 9.49 9.77 10.25
N ALA A 73 8.60 8.95 9.69
CA ALA A 73 8.44 8.77 8.25
C ALA A 73 7.06 8.21 7.90
N GLY A 74 6.62 8.43 6.65
CA GLY A 74 5.47 7.75 6.07
C GLY A 74 5.91 6.70 5.04
N LEU A 75 4.98 5.80 4.70
CA LEU A 75 5.13 4.85 3.59
C LEU A 75 4.34 5.34 2.38
N CYS A 76 4.98 5.40 1.21
CA CYS A 76 4.28 5.57 -0.06
C CYS A 76 3.47 4.31 -0.36
N THR A 77 2.17 4.45 -0.59
CA THR A 77 1.33 3.33 -1.02
C THR A 77 1.18 3.22 -2.53
N GLY A 78 1.86 4.09 -3.30
CA GLY A 78 1.93 4.00 -4.76
C GLY A 78 3.00 3.05 -5.29
N PHE A 79 3.93 2.62 -4.43
CA PHE A 79 4.84 1.51 -4.71
C PHE A 79 5.23 0.78 -3.42
N TYR A 80 4.91 -0.51 -3.34
CA TYR A 80 5.28 -1.35 -2.21
C TYR A 80 5.36 -2.84 -2.58
N PHE A 81 6.09 -3.59 -1.77
CA PHE A 81 6.22 -5.03 -1.81
C PHE A 81 5.73 -5.62 -0.48
N LEU A 82 4.98 -6.72 -0.59
CA LEU A 82 4.50 -7.53 0.52
C LEU A 82 4.91 -8.98 0.30
N ARG A 83 5.60 -9.56 1.28
CA ARG A 83 5.88 -10.99 1.32
C ARG A 83 4.65 -11.74 1.81
N SER A 84 4.37 -12.89 1.21
CA SER A 84 3.29 -13.77 1.65
C SER A 84 3.67 -14.53 2.94
N THR A 85 3.68 -13.83 4.08
CA THR A 85 3.85 -14.42 5.41
C THR A 85 2.55 -14.34 6.22
N PRO A 86 2.34 -15.21 7.22
CA PRO A 86 1.17 -15.13 8.10
C PRO A 86 0.97 -13.74 8.74
N GLU A 87 2.06 -13.09 9.13
CA GLU A 87 2.07 -11.78 9.77
C GLU A 87 1.62 -10.68 8.79
N VAL A 88 2.11 -10.72 7.54
CA VAL A 88 1.73 -9.75 6.50
C VAL A 88 0.29 -9.95 6.05
N ILE A 89 -0.19 -11.19 5.98
CA ILE A 89 -1.60 -11.51 5.68
C ILE A 89 -2.50 -10.94 6.79
N GLN A 90 -2.15 -11.16 8.08
CA GLN A 90 -2.90 -10.60 9.20
C GLN A 90 -2.90 -9.07 9.19
N LEU A 91 -1.74 -8.45 8.92
CA LEU A 91 -1.63 -7.00 8.77
C LEU A 91 -2.55 -6.49 7.64
N SER A 92 -2.52 -7.13 6.48
CA SER A 92 -3.33 -6.76 5.31
C SER A 92 -4.83 -6.88 5.60
N ARG A 93 -5.26 -7.91 6.34
CA ARG A 93 -6.65 -8.05 6.81
C ARG A 93 -7.08 -6.90 7.72
N ARG A 94 -6.25 -6.53 8.70
CA ARG A 94 -6.54 -5.40 9.60
C ARG A 94 -6.65 -4.08 8.83
N ILE A 95 -5.70 -3.80 7.95
CA ILE A 95 -5.71 -2.60 7.11
C ILE A 95 -6.97 -2.56 6.25
N HIS A 96 -7.36 -3.67 5.62
CA HIS A 96 -8.57 -3.71 4.81
C HIS A 96 -9.83 -3.42 5.64
N ALA A 97 -9.96 -4.02 6.82
CA ALA A 97 -11.07 -3.76 7.73
C ALA A 97 -11.14 -2.28 8.17
N GLU A 98 -9.99 -1.68 8.51
CA GLU A 98 -9.92 -0.25 8.85
C GLU A 98 -10.31 0.65 7.68
N LEU A 99 -9.89 0.30 6.46
CA LEU A 99 -10.24 1.07 5.27
C LEU A 99 -11.74 1.00 4.95
N GLN A 100 -12.37 -0.17 5.15
CA GLN A 100 -13.83 -0.30 5.01
C GLN A 100 -14.57 0.56 6.04
N ALA A 101 -14.19 0.47 7.31
CA ALA A 101 -14.81 1.27 8.37
C ALA A 101 -14.63 2.79 8.15
N LYS A 102 -13.50 3.21 7.57
CA LYS A 102 -13.24 4.62 7.23
C LYS A 102 -13.96 5.09 5.98
N ALA A 103 -14.11 4.22 4.97
CA ALA A 103 -14.81 4.57 3.73
C ALA A 103 -16.26 4.99 3.99
N GLU A 104 -16.91 4.43 5.02
CA GLU A 104 -18.27 4.80 5.45
C GLU A 104 -18.35 6.19 6.10
N GLN A 105 -17.22 6.72 6.57
CA GLN A 105 -17.16 7.94 7.40
C GLN A 105 -16.47 9.12 6.70
N TRP A 106 -15.82 8.87 5.56
CA TRP A 106 -14.98 9.89 4.92
C TRP A 106 -15.81 10.83 4.04
N PRO A 107 -15.64 12.15 4.22
CA PRO A 107 -16.22 13.13 3.31
C PRO A 107 -15.55 13.04 1.93
N ASP A 108 -16.24 13.50 0.89
CA ASP A 108 -15.77 13.44 -0.51
C ASP A 108 -14.39 14.09 -0.74
N ASP A 109 -13.95 14.95 0.18
CA ASP A 109 -12.71 15.73 0.15
C ASP A 109 -11.63 15.25 1.14
N TRP A 110 -11.74 14.02 1.66
CA TRP A 110 -10.82 13.47 2.69
C TRP A 110 -9.33 13.49 2.30
N GLN A 111 -8.98 13.47 1.01
CA GLN A 111 -7.57 13.61 0.59
C GLN A 111 -7.02 14.99 0.88
N THR A 112 -7.86 16.02 0.90
CA THR A 112 -7.44 17.40 1.13
C THR A 112 -7.22 17.72 2.61
N SER A 113 -7.92 17.05 3.52
CA SER A 113 -7.94 17.43 4.95
C SER A 113 -6.60 17.24 5.69
N ASP A 114 -5.83 16.20 5.37
CA ASP A 114 -4.48 15.96 5.95
C ASP A 114 -3.34 16.46 5.02
N GLN A 115 -3.72 17.19 3.95
CA GLN A 115 -2.82 17.78 2.96
C GLN A 115 -2.81 19.31 2.97
N MET A 116 -3.78 19.98 3.60
CA MET A 116 -3.85 21.44 3.70
C MET A 116 -2.99 22.00 4.85
N TYR A 117 -2.65 23.29 4.73
CA TYR A 117 -1.51 23.99 5.35
C TYR A 117 -1.45 23.95 6.88
#